data_AF-A0AAP0KKM9-F1
#
_entry.id   AF-A0AAP0KKM9-F1
#
_cell.length_a   1.000
_cell.length_b   1.000
_cell.length_c   1.000
_cell.angle_alpha   90.00
_cell.angle_beta   90.00
_cell.angle_gamma   90.00
#
_symmetry.space_group_name_H-M   'P 1'
#
loop_
_entity.id
_entity.type
_entity.pdbx_description
1 polymer ?
#
loop_
_entity_poly.entity_id
_entity_poly.type
_entity_poly.pdbx_seq_one_letter_code
_entity_poly.pdbx_strand_id
1 'polypeptide(L)'
;MAEESSSLTLLDFWPSPYGIRVRLALSLKDIPYTYKEEDLQNKSPLLLNSNPVHKQIPVLIHNDKPVSESLIIIQYIDETWPHNPPKLMPDDPYERAQARFWADYVDKNVYKLGRRVCLSKGDEERERERARGELCECLKVLEGVLGEREYFGGGGVGLVDVCGVPEVDGVGEEVRGGGESGEGGARAGEDL
;
A
#
# COMPACT_ATOMS: atom_id res chain seq x y z
N MET A 1 -0.67 -39.39 0.43
CA MET A 1 -0.94 -38.50 -0.73
C MET A 1 0.03 -37.35 -0.60
N ALA A 2 0.86 -37.10 -1.61
CA ALA A 2 1.85 -36.04 -1.54
C ALA A 2 1.11 -34.69 -1.55
N GLU A 3 1.36 -33.86 -0.54
CA GLU A 3 1.02 -32.45 -0.60
C GLU A 3 1.78 -31.87 -1.80
N GLU A 4 1.08 -31.56 -2.89
CA GLU A 4 1.65 -30.70 -3.92
C GLU A 4 2.01 -29.39 -3.23
N SER A 5 3.31 -29.08 -3.17
CA SER A 5 3.80 -27.80 -2.65
C SER A 5 3.15 -26.69 -3.47
N SER A 6 2.19 -25.96 -2.88
CA SER A 6 1.49 -24.88 -3.56
C SER A 6 2.49 -23.83 -4.01
N SER A 7 2.55 -23.54 -5.32
CA SER A 7 3.44 -22.52 -5.86
C SER A 7 2.78 -21.15 -5.70
N LEU A 8 3.49 -20.22 -5.06
CA LEU A 8 3.02 -18.86 -4.84
C LEU A 8 4.08 -17.87 -5.33
N THR A 9 3.72 -17.05 -6.31
CA THR A 9 4.60 -16.03 -6.89
C THR A 9 3.91 -14.67 -6.87
N LEU A 10 4.61 -13.63 -6.43
CA LEU A 10 4.15 -12.24 -6.50
C LEU A 10 4.95 -11.51 -7.57
N LEU A 11 4.27 -11.05 -8.63
CA LEU A 11 4.82 -10.11 -9.61
C LEU A 11 4.60 -8.69 -9.09
N ASP A 12 5.65 -7.94 -8.88
CA ASP A 12 5.55 -6.62 -8.24
C ASP A 12 6.79 -5.74 -8.53
N PHE A 13 6.71 -4.47 -8.16
CA PHE A 13 7.78 -3.49 -8.26
C PHE A 13 8.06 -2.93 -6.86
N TRP A 14 9.32 -2.89 -6.43
CA TRP A 14 9.63 -2.66 -5.01
C TRP A 14 9.03 -1.39 -4.37
N PRO A 15 8.95 -0.21 -5.04
CA PRO A 15 8.38 0.99 -4.45
C PRO A 15 6.87 1.10 -4.69
N SER A 16 6.23 0.08 -5.28
CA SER A 16 4.79 0.07 -5.53
C SER A 16 4.04 0.02 -4.21
N PRO A 17 3.22 1.02 -3.87
CA PRO A 17 2.42 1.00 -2.64
C PRO A 17 1.38 -0.12 -2.70
N TYR A 18 0.79 -0.38 -3.87
CA TYR A 18 -0.10 -1.52 -4.08
C TYR A 18 0.58 -2.86 -3.81
N GLY A 19 1.85 -2.95 -4.21
CA GLY A 19 2.73 -4.09 -3.95
C GLY A 19 3.04 -4.29 -2.47
N ILE A 20 3.39 -3.19 -1.78
CA ILE A 20 3.61 -3.16 -0.33
C ILE A 20 2.41 -3.75 0.41
N ARG A 21 1.17 -3.37 0.06
CA ARG A 21 -0.04 -3.92 0.70
C ARG A 21 -0.09 -5.45 0.63
N VAL A 22 0.22 -6.04 -0.53
CA VAL A 22 0.22 -7.50 -0.72
C VAL A 22 1.37 -8.16 0.04
N ARG A 23 2.58 -7.59 -0.03
CA ARG A 23 3.74 -8.09 0.74
C ARG A 23 3.48 -8.05 2.24
N LEU A 24 2.86 -6.98 2.74
CA LEU A 24 2.48 -6.85 4.14
C LEU A 24 1.45 -7.91 4.53
N ALA A 25 0.40 -8.13 3.72
CA ALA A 25 -0.59 -9.18 3.98
C ALA A 25 0.04 -10.59 4.03
N LEU A 26 0.94 -10.91 3.08
CA LEU A 26 1.67 -12.18 3.07
C LEU A 26 2.59 -12.33 4.28
N SER A 27 3.30 -11.25 4.66
CA SER A 27 4.20 -11.24 5.82
C SER A 27 3.44 -11.36 7.15
N LEU A 28 2.31 -10.68 7.30
CA LEU A 28 1.48 -10.73 8.51
C LEU A 28 0.97 -12.15 8.77
N LYS A 29 0.63 -12.88 7.71
CA LYS A 29 0.10 -14.23 7.78
C LYS A 29 1.17 -15.33 7.67
N ASP A 30 2.44 -14.94 7.64
CA ASP A 30 3.60 -15.85 7.52
C ASP A 30 3.48 -16.82 6.33
N ILE A 31 3.08 -16.30 5.16
CA ILE A 31 2.90 -17.09 3.94
C ILE A 31 4.16 -16.96 3.07
N PRO A 32 4.91 -18.05 2.85
CA PRO A 32 6.08 -18.01 1.97
C PRO A 32 5.67 -17.84 0.51
N TYR A 33 6.39 -17.00 -0.22
CA TYR A 33 6.15 -16.75 -1.63
C TYR A 33 7.45 -16.40 -2.37
N THR A 34 7.44 -16.58 -3.70
CA THR A 34 8.52 -16.11 -4.57
C THR A 34 8.20 -14.71 -5.05
N TYR A 35 9.06 -13.74 -4.70
CA TYR A 35 8.97 -12.39 -5.24
C TYR A 35 9.65 -12.32 -6.62
N LYS A 36 8.98 -11.73 -7.62
CA LYS A 36 9.55 -11.43 -8.94
C LYS A 36 9.39 -9.95 -9.24
N GLU A 37 10.52 -9.26 -9.31
CA GLU A 37 10.60 -7.85 -9.69
C GLU A 37 10.18 -7.67 -11.15
N GLU A 38 9.27 -6.74 -11.41
CA GLU A 38 8.81 -6.34 -12.74
C GLU A 38 9.39 -4.98 -13.14
N ASP A 39 9.87 -4.90 -14.38
CA ASP A 39 10.20 -3.62 -15.01
C ASP A 39 8.92 -3.02 -15.62
N LEU A 40 8.47 -1.89 -15.06
CA LEU A 40 7.25 -1.23 -15.52
C LEU A 40 7.39 -0.52 -16.87
N GLN A 41 8.61 -0.26 -17.33
CA GLN A 41 8.90 0.27 -18.67
C GLN A 41 8.94 -0.84 -19.72
N ASN A 42 9.40 -2.04 -19.33
CA ASN A 42 9.48 -3.22 -20.18
C ASN A 42 8.84 -4.45 -19.52
N LYS A 43 7.50 -4.45 -19.50
CA LYS A 43 6.69 -5.46 -18.81
C LYS A 43 6.93 -6.87 -19.32
N SER A 44 7.10 -7.83 -18.41
CA SER A 44 7.37 -9.21 -18.77
C SER A 44 6.18 -9.86 -19.52
N PRO A 45 6.42 -10.86 -20.38
CA PRO A 45 5.34 -11.66 -20.96
C PRO A 45 4.48 -12.36 -19.89
N LEU A 46 5.08 -12.71 -18.74
CA LEU A 46 4.36 -13.31 -17.63
C LEU A 46 3.33 -12.35 -17.05
N LEU A 47 3.70 -11.08 -16.81
CA LEU A 47 2.77 -10.05 -16.35
C LEU A 47 1.65 -9.79 -17.38
N LEU A 48 2.02 -9.65 -18.66
CA LEU A 48 1.06 -9.37 -19.73
C LEU A 48 0.04 -10.50 -19.92
N ASN A 49 0.46 -11.75 -19.75
CA ASN A 49 -0.43 -12.92 -19.83
C ASN A 49 -1.26 -13.10 -18.56
N SER A 50 -0.71 -12.76 -17.39
CA SER A 50 -1.39 -12.93 -16.10
C SER A 50 -2.43 -11.85 -15.82
N ASN A 51 -2.21 -10.62 -16.29
CA ASN A 51 -3.17 -9.52 -16.20
C ASN A 51 -3.33 -8.84 -17.59
N PRO A 52 -4.02 -9.48 -18.55
CA PRO A 52 -4.13 -8.97 -19.92
C PRO A 52 -4.97 -7.69 -20.03
N VAL A 53 -5.86 -7.44 -19.06
CA VAL A 53 -6.77 -6.30 -19.04
C VAL A 53 -6.03 -5.03 -18.63
N HIS A 54 -5.47 -4.99 -17.42
CA HIS A 54 -4.84 -3.79 -16.88
C HIS A 54 -3.33 -3.76 -17.10
N LYS A 55 -2.70 -4.94 -17.23
CA LYS A 55 -1.24 -5.09 -17.41
C LYS A 55 -0.48 -4.40 -16.29
N GLN A 56 -1.02 -4.46 -15.07
CA GLN A 56 -0.53 -3.76 -13.89
C GLN A 56 -0.13 -4.76 -12.81
N ILE A 57 0.82 -4.33 -11.97
CA ILE A 57 1.18 -4.99 -10.71
C ILE A 57 0.39 -4.38 -9.54
N PRO A 58 0.29 -5.07 -8.40
CA PRO A 58 0.72 -6.46 -8.15
C PRO A 58 -0.14 -7.50 -8.85
N VAL A 59 0.46 -8.65 -9.15
CA VAL A 59 -0.25 -9.88 -9.54
C VAL A 59 0.25 -11.04 -8.69
N LEU A 60 -0.66 -11.70 -7.97
CA LEU A 60 -0.36 -12.92 -7.21
C LEU A 60 -0.73 -14.13 -8.05
N ILE A 61 0.23 -15.01 -8.34
CA ILE A 61 0.02 -16.26 -9.06
C ILE A 61 0.06 -17.39 -8.04
N HIS A 62 -1.08 -18.04 -7.82
CA HIS A 62 -1.22 -19.19 -6.94
C HIS A 62 -1.58 -20.43 -7.76
N ASN A 63 -0.68 -21.41 -7.84
CA ASN A 63 -0.85 -22.63 -8.64
C ASN A 63 -1.26 -22.32 -10.09
N ASP A 64 -0.48 -21.46 -10.75
CA ASP A 64 -0.68 -20.98 -12.13
C ASP A 64 -1.97 -20.18 -12.37
N LYS A 65 -2.69 -19.79 -11.32
CA LYS A 65 -3.90 -18.96 -11.39
C LYS A 65 -3.58 -17.54 -10.93
N PRO A 66 -3.64 -16.53 -11.83
CA PRO A 66 -3.35 -15.15 -11.47
C PRO A 66 -4.54 -14.49 -10.77
N VAL A 67 -4.24 -13.70 -9.74
CA VAL A 67 -5.14 -12.80 -9.03
C VAL A 67 -4.54 -11.40 -9.12
N SER A 68 -5.31 -10.45 -9.65
CA SER A 68 -4.88 -9.05 -9.87
C SER A 68 -5.64 -8.12 -8.93
N GLU A 69 -5.17 -6.87 -8.83
CA GLU A 69 -5.67 -5.81 -7.94
C GLU A 69 -5.37 -6.05 -6.46
N SER A 70 -4.59 -5.15 -5.84
CA SER A 70 -4.09 -5.32 -4.46
C SER A 70 -5.20 -5.65 -3.43
N LEU A 71 -6.33 -4.95 -3.45
CA LEU A 71 -7.45 -5.18 -2.54
C LEU A 71 -8.13 -6.55 -2.75
N ILE A 72 -8.16 -7.03 -3.99
CA ILE A 72 -8.70 -8.35 -4.31
C ILE A 72 -7.71 -9.43 -3.86
N ILE A 73 -6.42 -9.22 -4.10
CA ILE A 73 -5.34 -10.12 -3.68
C ILE A 73 -5.33 -10.29 -2.15
N ILE A 74 -5.47 -9.22 -1.37
CA ILE A 74 -5.48 -9.31 0.10
C ILE A 74 -6.67 -10.11 0.61
N GLN A 75 -7.86 -9.90 0.03
CA GLN A 75 -9.04 -10.70 0.37
C GLN A 75 -8.85 -12.18 -0.01
N TYR A 76 -8.31 -12.43 -1.20
CA TYR A 76 -7.97 -13.78 -1.64
C TYR A 76 -7.00 -14.48 -0.69
N ILE A 77 -5.97 -13.77 -0.22
CA ILE A 77 -5.03 -14.27 0.78
C ILE A 77 -5.76 -14.62 2.09
N ASP A 78 -6.63 -13.73 2.58
CA ASP A 78 -7.33 -13.97 3.85
C ASP A 78 -8.32 -15.15 3.76
N GLU A 79 -8.98 -15.32 2.61
CA GLU A 79 -9.91 -16.43 2.33
C GLU A 79 -9.20 -17.75 2.06
N THR A 80 -8.00 -17.73 1.47
CA THR A 80 -7.23 -18.94 1.12
C THR A 80 -6.48 -19.51 2.32
N TRP A 81 -6.00 -18.64 3.23
CA TRP A 81 -5.30 -19.03 4.45
C TRP A 81 -6.04 -18.54 5.71
N PRO A 82 -7.27 -19.03 5.96
CA PRO A 82 -8.11 -18.55 7.07
C PRO A 82 -7.58 -18.98 8.45
N HIS A 83 -6.69 -19.98 8.49
CA HIS A 83 -6.08 -20.50 9.71
C HIS A 83 -4.80 -19.76 10.12
N ASN A 84 -4.25 -18.92 9.23
CA ASN A 84 -3.06 -18.12 9.52
C ASN A 84 -3.49 -16.77 10.09
N PRO A 85 -3.26 -16.48 11.39
CA PRO A 85 -3.52 -15.17 11.95
C PRO A 85 -2.51 -14.13 11.41
N PRO A 86 -2.85 -12.83 11.40
CA PRO A 86 -4.16 -12.27 11.77
C PRO A 86 -5.21 -12.50 10.68
N LYS A 87 -6.49 -12.43 11.07
CA LYS A 87 -7.60 -12.26 10.11
C LYS A 87 -7.60 -10.81 9.66
N LEU A 88 -7.50 -10.59 8.35
CA LEU A 88 -7.50 -9.23 7.79
C LEU A 88 -8.94 -8.73 7.56
N MET A 89 -9.90 -9.64 7.46
CA MET A 89 -11.32 -9.33 7.27
C MET A 89 -12.18 -9.77 8.46
N PRO A 90 -13.19 -8.96 8.85
CA PRO A 90 -14.17 -9.36 9.84
C PRO A 90 -15.05 -10.53 9.38
N ASP A 91 -15.46 -11.37 10.33
CA ASP A 91 -16.40 -12.47 10.10
C ASP A 91 -17.84 -11.95 9.90
N ASP A 92 -18.23 -10.90 10.61
CA ASP A 92 -19.55 -10.29 10.48
C ASP A 92 -19.72 -9.64 9.09
N PRO A 93 -20.82 -9.91 8.36
CA PRO A 93 -21.03 -9.36 7.02
C PRO A 93 -21.08 -7.83 6.96
N TYR A 94 -21.65 -7.18 7.98
CA TYR A 94 -21.75 -5.72 8.01
C TYR A 94 -20.39 -5.08 8.28
N GLU A 95 -19.64 -5.58 9.27
CA GLU A 95 -18.28 -5.14 9.53
C GLU A 95 -17.36 -5.37 8.33
N ARG A 96 -17.50 -6.51 7.65
CA ARG A 96 -16.77 -6.79 6.41
C ARG A 96 -17.09 -5.80 5.30
N ALA A 97 -18.35 -5.38 5.17
CA ALA A 97 -18.75 -4.33 4.23
C ALA A 97 -18.13 -2.98 4.61
N GLN A 98 -18.08 -2.65 5.91
CA GLN A 98 -17.40 -1.44 6.39
C GLN A 98 -15.91 -1.46 6.09
N ALA A 99 -15.22 -2.58 6.35
CA ALA A 99 -13.80 -2.72 6.04
C ALA A 99 -13.51 -2.51 4.54
N ARG A 100 -14.33 -3.09 3.66
CA ARG A 100 -14.23 -2.89 2.21
C ARG A 100 -14.45 -1.44 1.80
N PHE A 101 -15.45 -0.78 2.39
CA PHE A 101 -15.76 0.62 2.11
C PHE A 101 -14.58 1.52 2.48
N TRP A 102 -14.01 1.36 3.68
CA TRP A 102 -12.89 2.18 4.13
C TRP A 102 -11.59 1.89 3.37
N ALA A 103 -11.34 0.64 2.99
CA ALA A 103 -10.21 0.31 2.12
C ALA A 103 -10.34 0.95 0.73
N ASP A 104 -11.54 0.93 0.14
CA ASP A 104 -11.84 1.64 -1.12
C ASP A 104 -11.73 3.16 -0.97
N TYR A 105 -12.10 3.71 0.20
CA TYR A 105 -11.92 5.12 0.53
C TYR A 105 -10.43 5.51 0.57
N VAL A 106 -9.58 4.71 1.23
CA VAL A 106 -8.12 4.92 1.24
C VAL A 106 -7.58 4.91 -0.19
N ASP A 107 -7.96 3.91 -0.98
CA ASP A 107 -7.47 3.77 -2.35
C ASP A 107 -7.87 4.94 -3.27
N LYS A 108 -9.12 5.40 -3.16
CA LYS A 108 -9.66 6.45 -4.03
C LYS A 108 -9.29 7.85 -3.59
N ASN A 109 -9.17 8.10 -2.29
CA ASN A 109 -8.99 9.45 -1.76
C ASN A 109 -7.56 9.67 -1.29
N VAL A 110 -7.08 8.85 -0.35
CA VAL A 110 -5.75 9.03 0.25
C VAL A 110 -4.65 8.79 -0.79
N TYR A 111 -4.69 7.66 -1.49
CA TYR A 111 -3.62 7.32 -2.43
C TYR A 111 -3.57 8.26 -3.64
N LYS A 112 -4.73 8.57 -4.25
CA LYS A 112 -4.78 9.48 -5.41
C LYS A 112 -4.30 10.88 -5.07
N LEU A 113 -4.66 11.40 -3.89
CA LEU A 113 -4.22 12.70 -3.41
C LEU A 113 -2.74 12.67 -3.01
N GLY A 114 -2.29 11.65 -2.27
CA GLY A 114 -0.88 11.46 -1.91
C GLY A 114 0.03 11.41 -3.13
N ARG A 115 -0.34 10.64 -4.15
CA ARG A 115 0.37 10.61 -5.43
C ARG A 115 0.46 11.99 -6.09
N ARG A 116 -0.60 12.80 -5.99
CA ARG A 116 -0.61 14.18 -6.51
C ARG A 116 0.32 15.08 -5.71
N VAL A 117 0.38 14.95 -4.39
CA VAL A 117 1.29 15.71 -3.53
C VAL A 117 2.75 15.38 -3.84
N CYS A 118 3.11 14.09 -3.96
CA CYS A 118 4.50 13.65 -4.11
C CYS A 118 5.06 13.76 -5.54
N LEU A 119 4.23 13.61 -6.59
CA LEU A 119 4.70 13.53 -7.99
C LEU A 119 4.47 14.80 -8.80
N SER A 120 3.84 15.83 -8.25
CA SER A 120 3.68 17.11 -8.96
C SER A 120 5.05 17.79 -9.13
N LYS A 121 5.37 18.21 -10.36
CA LYS A 121 6.61 18.94 -10.68
C LYS A 121 6.26 20.34 -11.21
N GLY A 122 6.88 21.39 -10.64
CA GLY A 122 6.79 22.76 -11.14
C GLY A 122 5.60 23.58 -10.61
N ASP A 123 5.31 24.68 -11.32
CA ASP A 123 4.28 25.70 -11.02
C ASP A 123 2.89 25.10 -10.84
N GLU A 124 2.54 24.75 -9.61
CA GLU A 124 1.41 25.28 -8.87
C GLU A 124 1.58 24.79 -7.42
N GLU A 125 2.49 25.44 -6.66
CA GLU A 125 2.61 25.23 -5.20
C GLU A 125 1.21 25.27 -4.54
N ARG A 126 0.33 26.11 -5.08
CA ARG A 126 -1.08 26.21 -4.71
C ARG A 126 -1.90 24.95 -4.98
N GLU A 127 -1.69 24.23 -6.08
CA GLU A 127 -2.35 22.93 -6.33
C GLU A 127 -1.83 21.86 -5.37
N ARG A 128 -0.52 21.87 -5.09
CA ARG A 128 0.07 20.97 -4.11
C ARG A 128 -0.47 21.24 -2.72
N GLU A 129 -0.59 22.51 -2.32
CA GLU A 129 -1.16 22.92 -1.05
C GLU A 129 -2.66 22.57 -0.95
N ARG A 130 -3.42 22.72 -2.03
CA ARG A 130 -4.82 22.24 -2.10
C ARG A 130 -4.91 20.73 -1.93
N ALA A 131 -4.12 19.97 -2.68
CA ALA A 131 -4.09 18.51 -2.58
C ALA A 131 -3.68 18.05 -1.18
N ARG A 132 -2.75 18.76 -0.54
CA ARG A 132 -2.37 18.54 0.86
C ARG A 132 -3.54 18.82 1.81
N GLY A 133 -4.25 19.92 1.62
CA GLY A 133 -5.45 20.25 2.40
C GLY A 133 -6.53 19.17 2.27
N GLU A 134 -6.83 18.75 1.03
CA GLU A 134 -7.78 17.66 0.75
C GLU A 134 -7.34 16.34 1.37
N LEU A 135 -6.05 16.01 1.30
CA LEU A 135 -5.48 14.82 1.93
C LEU A 135 -5.63 14.89 3.46
N CYS A 136 -5.34 16.04 4.09
CA CYS A 136 -5.54 16.23 5.52
C CYS A 136 -7.00 16.03 5.93
N GLU A 137 -7.97 16.52 5.15
CA GLU A 137 -9.38 16.28 5.44
C GLU A 137 -9.75 14.79 5.32
N CYS A 138 -9.19 14.08 4.33
CA CYS A 138 -9.39 12.63 4.20
C CYS A 138 -8.80 11.87 5.40
N LEU A 139 -7.62 12.28 5.87
CA LEU A 139 -6.99 11.69 7.05
C LEU A 139 -7.80 11.95 8.32
N LYS A 140 -8.36 13.17 8.50
CA LYS A 140 -9.26 13.46 9.63
C LYS A 140 -10.53 12.59 9.64
N VAL A 141 -11.09 12.30 8.46
CA VAL A 141 -12.21 11.36 8.34
C VAL A 141 -11.78 9.98 8.82
N LEU A 142 -10.61 9.50 8.40
CA LEU A 142 -10.07 8.21 8.85
C LEU A 142 -9.74 8.19 10.35
N GLU A 143 -9.20 9.28 10.92
CA GLU A 143 -8.98 9.43 12.36
C GLU A 143 -10.30 9.34 13.14
N GLY A 144 -11.36 9.99 12.64
CA GLY A 144 -12.69 9.90 13.25
C GLY A 144 -13.28 8.49 13.18
N VAL A 145 -12.99 7.74 12.12
CA VAL A 145 -13.37 6.33 12.01
C VAL A 145 -12.56 5.48 12.97
N LEU A 146 -11.25 5.67 13.04
CA LEU A 146 -10.37 4.93 13.96
C LEU A 146 -10.84 5.12 15.42
N GLY A 147 -11.14 6.37 15.79
CA GLY A 147 -11.59 6.72 17.14
C GLY A 147 -10.48 6.45 18.15
N GLU A 148 -10.83 5.75 19.25
CA GLU A 148 -9.88 5.36 20.29
C GLU A 148 -9.20 3.99 20.03
N ARG A 149 -9.47 3.38 18.86
CA ARG A 149 -8.92 2.07 18.52
C ARG A 149 -7.47 2.19 18.06
N GLU A 150 -6.68 1.16 18.32
CA GLU A 150 -5.30 1.08 17.83
C GLU A 150 -5.25 0.73 16.33
N TYR A 151 -6.19 -0.10 15.87
CA TYR A 151 -6.28 -0.54 14.48
C TYR A 151 -7.71 -0.39 13.94
N PHE A 152 -7.85 -0.18 12.63
CA PHE A 152 -9.15 -0.18 11.96
C PHE A 152 -9.83 -1.55 12.03
N GLY A 153 -9.04 -2.63 12.08
CA GLY A 153 -9.53 -3.99 12.36
C GLY A 153 -10.04 -4.21 13.80
N GLY A 154 -9.94 -3.22 14.68
CA GLY A 154 -10.40 -3.29 16.07
C GLY A 154 -9.42 -4.04 16.96
N GLY A 155 -9.49 -5.38 16.95
CA GLY A 155 -8.66 -6.24 17.80
C GLY A 155 -7.24 -6.51 17.28
N GLY A 156 -6.89 -5.96 16.12
CA GLY A 156 -5.60 -6.14 15.45
C GLY A 156 -5.61 -5.54 14.05
N VAL A 157 -4.49 -5.67 13.34
CA VAL A 157 -4.31 -5.19 11.97
C VAL A 157 -5.35 -5.83 11.03
N GLY A 158 -6.16 -5.01 10.37
CA GLY A 158 -7.16 -5.41 9.38
C GLY A 158 -6.87 -4.88 7.97
N LEU A 159 -7.80 -5.12 7.04
CA LEU A 159 -7.69 -4.72 5.64
C LEU A 159 -7.36 -3.22 5.48
N VAL A 160 -8.07 -2.35 6.21
CA VAL A 160 -7.90 -0.90 6.10
C VAL A 160 -6.51 -0.48 6.56
N ASP A 161 -6.01 -1.08 7.65
CA ASP A 161 -4.65 -0.84 8.16
C ASP A 161 -3.60 -1.23 7.11
N VAL A 162 -3.71 -2.43 6.54
CA VAL A 162 -2.82 -2.92 5.47
C VAL A 162 -2.83 -1.97 4.27
N CYS A 163 -3.97 -1.35 3.97
CA CYS A 163 -4.12 -0.42 2.85
C CYS A 163 -3.53 0.96 3.11
N GLY A 164 -3.45 1.40 4.37
CA GLY A 164 -3.01 2.75 4.76
C GLY A 164 -1.55 2.87 5.22
N VAL A 165 -0.87 1.75 5.54
CA VAL A 165 0.56 1.74 5.95
C VAL A 165 1.50 2.38 4.91
N PRO A 166 1.43 2.04 3.60
CA PRO A 166 2.35 2.60 2.60
C PRO A 166 2.34 4.13 2.52
N GLU A 167 1.21 4.75 2.87
CA GLU A 167 1.00 6.19 2.77
C GLU A 167 1.60 6.95 3.96
N VAL A 168 1.66 6.37 5.17
CA VAL A 168 2.20 7.04 6.37
C VAL A 168 3.73 7.13 6.32
N ASP A 169 4.42 6.10 5.83
CA ASP A 169 5.88 6.12 5.70
C ASP A 169 6.34 7.14 4.63
N GLY A 170 5.65 7.24 3.51
CA GLY A 170 5.96 8.23 2.46
C GLY A 170 5.63 9.67 2.86
N VAL A 171 4.53 9.91 3.57
CA VAL A 171 4.16 11.26 4.07
C VAL A 171 5.04 11.68 5.25
N GLY A 172 5.47 10.75 6.11
CA GLY A 172 6.33 11.01 7.26
C GLY A 172 7.72 11.53 6.88
N GLU A 173 8.29 11.06 5.77
CA GLU A 173 9.56 11.57 5.24
C GLU A 173 9.41 12.97 4.63
N GLU A 174 8.32 13.24 3.91
CA GLU A 174 8.09 14.53 3.24
C GLU A 174 7.74 15.65 4.24
N VAL A 175 6.98 15.34 5.31
CA VAL A 175 6.68 16.29 6.40
C VAL A 175 7.92 16.58 7.26
N ARG A 176 8.82 15.61 7.44
CA ARG A 176 10.12 15.82 8.12
C ARG A 176 11.12 16.58 7.24
N GLY A 177 11.05 16.44 5.92
CA GLY A 177 11.92 17.15 4.97
C GLY A 177 11.58 18.63 4.76
N GLY A 178 10.45 19.12 5.30
CA GLY A 178 9.98 20.50 5.13
C GLY A 178 10.47 21.51 6.18
N GLY A 179 11.30 21.10 7.13
CA GLY A 179 11.76 21.96 8.22
C GLY A 179 13.26 21.85 8.46
N GLU A 180 14.05 22.56 7.66
CA GLU A 180 15.27 23.29 8.09
C GLU A 180 15.92 23.96 6.86
N SER A 181 15.40 25.14 6.50
CA SER A 181 16.22 26.20 5.91
C SER A 181 16.61 27.16 7.04
N GLY A 182 17.90 27.18 7.40
CA GLY A 182 18.38 28.04 8.47
C GLY A 182 19.88 27.88 8.79
N GLU A 183 20.70 28.62 8.04
CA GLU A 183 21.97 29.24 8.43
C GLU A 183 22.96 28.51 9.35
N GLY A 184 24.16 28.27 8.82
CA GLY A 184 25.37 28.02 9.60
C GLY A 184 26.61 28.45 8.82
N GLY A 185 26.95 29.73 8.89
CA GLY A 185 28.18 30.27 8.28
C GLY A 185 29.44 29.72 8.96
N ALA A 186 30.51 29.55 8.18
CA ALA A 186 31.86 29.45 8.69
C ALA A 186 32.81 30.23 7.76
N ARG A 187 33.36 31.32 8.30
CA ARG A 187 34.57 31.99 7.83
C ARG A 187 35.82 31.25 8.35
N ALA A 188 36.95 31.52 7.67
CA ALA A 188 38.35 31.23 8.00
C ALA A 188 38.79 29.79 7.73
N GLY A 189 39.95 29.50 7.16
CA GLY A 189 41.12 30.29 6.76
C GLY A 189 42.18 29.31 6.24
N GLU A 190 43.11 29.83 5.44
CA GLU A 190 44.52 29.43 5.29
C GLU A 190 44.91 27.94 5.48
N ASP A 191 45.34 27.27 4.41
CA ASP A 191 46.76 26.87 4.25
C ASP A 191 46.99 25.98 3.00
N LEU A 192 48.06 26.36 2.29
CA LEU A 192 48.79 25.73 1.16
C LEU A 192 48.24 25.91 -0.27
#